data_AF-A0A834EXV5-F1
#
_entry.id   AF-A0A834EXV5-F1
#
_cell.length_a   1.000
_cell.length_b   1.000
_cell.length_c   1.000
_cell.angle_alpha   90.00
_cell.angle_beta   90.00
_cell.angle_gamma   90.00
#
_symmetry.space_group_name_H-M   'P 1'
#
loop_
_entity.id
_entity.type
_entity.pdbx_description
1 polymer ?
#
loop_
_entity_poly.entity_id
_entity_poly.type
_entity_poly.pdbx_seq_one_letter_code
_entity_poly.pdbx_strand_id
1 'polypeptide(L)'
;MVMLFQLMVEHDHETFWLFQFFLQKMEHSCVINIGVGKNLDTLSNLINFLDPVFAEHLKGKGAGAVQSLFPWFCLCFQRAFKSFDDVWRLWEVLLTGKPCRNFQVLVAYSLLQMVREQVLQEGMAGDDILLACNKLVDLDADELISTACLVYAELIQKDVPQPLKDFFL
;
A
#
# COMPACT_ATOMS: atom_id res chain seq x y z
N MET A 1 -12.63 -9.41 -1.31
CA MET A 1 -11.52 -10.13 -1.96
C MET A 1 -12.01 -11.31 -2.80
N VAL A 2 -12.61 -12.37 -2.23
CA VAL A 2 -13.11 -13.53 -3.03
C VAL A 2 -14.10 -13.14 -4.14
N MET A 3 -15.01 -12.21 -3.87
CA MET A 3 -16.02 -11.77 -4.85
C MET A 3 -15.42 -11.19 -6.14
N LEU A 4 -14.17 -10.70 -6.11
CA LEU A 4 -13.51 -10.20 -7.32
C LEU A 4 -13.15 -11.34 -8.27
N PHE A 5 -12.78 -12.51 -7.74
CA PHE A 5 -12.49 -13.68 -8.55
C PHE A 5 -13.76 -14.26 -9.19
N GLN A 6 -14.92 -14.13 -8.53
CA GLN A 6 -16.21 -14.54 -9.10
C GLN A 6 -16.61 -13.70 -10.33
N LEU A 7 -16.03 -12.52 -10.51
CA LEU A 7 -16.25 -11.72 -11.72
C LEU A 7 -15.40 -12.20 -12.91
N MET A 8 -14.36 -13.01 -12.65
CA MET A 8 -13.40 -13.45 -13.66
C MET A 8 -13.71 -14.83 -14.24
N VAL A 9 -14.40 -15.69 -13.49
CA VAL A 9 -14.64 -17.10 -13.84
C VAL A 9 -16.07 -17.51 -13.54
N GLU A 10 -16.58 -18.49 -14.27
CA GLU A 10 -17.98 -18.91 -14.19
C GLU A 10 -18.24 -19.92 -13.08
N HIS A 11 -17.22 -20.69 -12.68
CA HIS A 11 -17.41 -21.80 -11.75
C HIS A 11 -16.76 -21.55 -10.37
N ASP A 12 -17.46 -21.99 -9.32
CA ASP A 12 -17.01 -21.82 -7.93
C ASP A 12 -15.65 -22.50 -7.65
N HIS A 13 -15.39 -23.64 -8.29
CA HIS A 13 -14.13 -24.35 -8.12
C HIS A 13 -12.94 -23.59 -8.74
N GLU A 14 -13.15 -22.86 -9.83
CA GLU A 14 -12.13 -21.99 -10.43
C GLU A 14 -11.86 -20.78 -9.52
N THR A 15 -12.94 -20.16 -9.01
CA THR A 15 -12.83 -19.07 -8.02
C THR A 15 -12.01 -19.50 -6.82
N PHE A 16 -12.26 -20.71 -6.30
CA PHE A 16 -11.52 -21.26 -5.17
C PHE A 16 -10.03 -21.38 -5.47
N TRP A 17 -9.65 -21.99 -6.60
CA TRP A 17 -8.24 -22.19 -6.93
C TRP A 17 -7.50 -20.88 -7.23
N LEU A 18 -8.15 -19.94 -7.91
CA LEU A 18 -7.59 -18.61 -8.14
C LEU A 18 -7.39 -17.86 -6.83
N PHE A 19 -8.38 -17.86 -5.94
CA PHE A 19 -8.27 -17.20 -4.65
C PHE A 19 -7.20 -17.85 -3.76
N GLN A 20 -7.12 -19.18 -3.75
CA GLN A 20 -6.08 -19.91 -3.02
C GLN A 20 -4.69 -19.54 -3.54
N PHE A 21 -4.50 -19.51 -4.85
CA PHE A 21 -3.24 -19.08 -5.47
C PHE A 21 -2.90 -17.63 -5.12
N PHE A 22 -3.88 -16.74 -5.18
CA PHE A 22 -3.72 -15.33 -4.81
C PHE A 22 -3.24 -15.20 -3.35
N LEU A 23 -3.90 -15.88 -2.41
CA LEU A 23 -3.50 -15.84 -1.00
C LEU A 23 -2.08 -16.36 -0.77
N GLN A 24 -1.69 -17.44 -1.45
CA GLN A 24 -0.33 -17.98 -1.37
C GLN A 24 0.72 -16.97 -1.88
N LYS A 25 0.41 -16.21 -2.94
CA LYS A 25 1.32 -15.19 -3.47
C LYS A 25 1.35 -13.92 -2.63
N MET A 26 0.21 -13.55 -2.06
CA MET A 26 0.01 -12.29 -1.34
C MET A 26 0.12 -12.43 0.18
N GLU A 27 0.58 -13.56 0.71
CA GLU A 27 0.61 -13.83 2.16
C GLU A 27 1.39 -12.76 2.95
N HIS A 28 2.52 -12.31 2.41
CA HIS A 28 3.36 -11.26 3.00
C HIS A 28 2.77 -9.85 2.85
N SER A 29 1.71 -9.70 2.05
CA SER A 29 0.95 -8.47 1.93
C SER A 29 -0.25 -8.49 2.89
N CYS A 30 -1.21 -9.41 2.69
CA CYS A 30 -2.56 -9.28 3.24
C CYS A 30 -2.88 -10.13 4.47
N VAL A 31 -2.04 -11.10 4.85
CA VAL A 31 -2.32 -11.95 6.01
C VAL A 31 -1.89 -11.22 7.29
N ILE A 32 -2.85 -10.96 8.20
CA ILE A 32 -2.67 -10.11 9.39
C ILE A 32 -1.45 -10.52 10.22
N ASN A 33 -1.33 -11.80 10.53
CA ASN A 33 -0.27 -12.34 11.40
C ASN A 33 1.06 -12.59 10.68
N ILE A 34 1.15 -12.30 9.37
CA ILE A 34 2.35 -12.59 8.56
C ILE A 34 2.90 -11.29 7.95
N GLY A 35 2.06 -10.56 7.22
CA GLY A 35 2.45 -9.44 6.38
C GLY A 35 2.07 -8.07 6.95
N VAL A 36 0.82 -7.92 7.40
CA VAL A 36 0.22 -6.59 7.64
C VAL A 36 1.01 -5.77 8.66
N GLY A 37 1.35 -6.34 9.83
CA GLY A 37 2.15 -5.63 10.83
C GLY A 37 3.52 -5.20 10.30
N LYS A 38 4.23 -6.10 9.61
CA LYS A 38 5.54 -5.80 9.00
C LYS A 38 5.45 -4.72 7.93
N ASN A 39 4.37 -4.72 7.13
CA ASN A 39 4.13 -3.69 6.12
C ASN A 39 3.91 -2.31 6.74
N LEU A 40 3.16 -2.22 7.85
CA LEU A 40 2.91 -0.96 8.58
C LEU A 40 4.16 -0.42 9.26
N ASP A 41 4.94 -1.30 9.90
CA ASP A 41 6.22 -0.94 10.50
C ASP A 41 7.21 -0.46 9.44
N THR A 42 7.28 -1.17 8.31
CA THR A 42 8.15 -0.79 7.19
C THR A 42 7.71 0.50 6.52
N LEU A 43 6.40 0.73 6.37
CA LEU A 43 5.86 2.00 5.90
C LEU A 43 6.29 3.15 6.80
N SER A 44 6.22 2.97 8.12
CA SER A 44 6.69 3.97 9.08
C SER A 44 8.19 4.24 8.93
N ASN A 45 9.01 3.20 8.80
CA ASN A 45 10.46 3.32 8.58
C ASN A 45 10.78 4.03 7.26
N LEU A 46 10.03 3.71 6.21
CA LEU A 46 10.16 4.32 4.89
C LEU A 46 9.85 5.81 4.93
N ILE A 47 8.74 6.21 5.58
CA ILE A 47 8.37 7.63 5.74
C ILE A 47 9.45 8.37 6.54
N ASN A 48 9.94 7.79 7.64
CA ASN A 48 11.04 8.36 8.42
C ASN A 48 12.30 8.64 7.58
N PHE A 49 12.59 7.76 6.61
CA PHE A 49 13.78 7.87 5.77
C PHE A 49 13.60 8.84 4.61
N LEU A 50 12.49 8.76 3.88
CA LEU A 50 12.25 9.56 2.68
C LEU A 50 11.70 10.96 2.99
N ASP A 51 10.96 11.11 4.08
CA ASP A 51 10.22 12.32 4.37
C ASP A 51 10.18 12.62 5.88
N PRO A 52 11.32 13.07 6.46
CA PRO A 52 11.44 13.30 7.90
C PRO A 52 10.43 14.32 8.45
N VAL A 53 10.05 15.31 7.65
CA VAL A 53 9.06 16.34 8.02
C VAL A 53 7.69 15.71 8.23
N PHE A 54 7.24 14.89 7.29
CA PHE A 54 5.97 14.20 7.44
C PHE A 54 6.03 13.16 8.56
N ALA A 55 7.17 12.49 8.72
CA ALA A 55 7.38 11.53 9.81
C ALA A 55 7.29 12.19 11.20
N GLU A 56 7.80 13.41 11.36
CA GLU A 56 7.69 14.17 12.61
C GLU A 56 6.22 14.49 12.94
N HIS A 57 5.45 14.95 11.94
CA HIS A 57 4.02 15.19 12.11
C HIS A 57 3.27 13.92 12.52
N LEU A 58 3.57 12.79 11.88
CA LEU A 58 2.97 11.48 12.18
C LEU A 58 3.38 10.91 13.54
N LYS A 59 4.51 11.31 14.12
CA LYS A 59 4.89 10.97 15.51
C LYS A 59 4.19 11.87 16.53
N GLY A 60 3.86 13.10 16.14
CA GLY A 60 3.14 14.07 16.95
C GLY A 60 1.63 13.97 16.76
N LYS A 61 1.05 14.97 16.09
CA LYS A 61 -0.40 15.10 15.93
C LYS A 61 -1.04 13.95 15.13
N GLY A 62 -0.33 13.42 14.15
CA GLY A 62 -0.78 12.31 13.31
C GLY A 62 -0.56 10.92 13.91
N ALA A 63 -0.22 10.82 15.21
CA ALA A 63 0.05 9.54 15.85
C ALA A 63 -1.10 8.54 15.65
N GLY A 64 -0.73 7.29 15.31
CA GLY A 64 -1.69 6.23 15.02
C GLY A 64 -2.19 6.19 13.58
N ALA A 65 -2.04 7.27 12.79
CA ALA A 65 -2.55 7.31 11.41
C ALA A 65 -2.04 6.14 10.56
N VAL A 66 -0.73 5.87 10.59
CA VAL A 66 -0.13 4.78 9.81
C VAL A 66 -0.72 3.43 10.21
N GLN A 67 -0.88 3.16 11.51
CA GLN A 67 -1.43 1.89 12.00
C GLN A 67 -2.90 1.71 11.59
N SER A 68 -3.67 2.80 11.51
CA SER A 68 -5.04 2.80 11.01
C SER A 68 -5.16 2.45 9.51
N LEU A 69 -4.05 2.43 8.75
CA LEU A 69 -4.03 2.04 7.33
C LEU A 69 -3.95 0.51 7.11
N PHE A 70 -4.03 -0.31 8.17
CA PHE A 70 -4.08 -1.76 8.04
C PHE A 70 -5.07 -2.29 6.97
N PRO A 71 -6.25 -1.67 6.70
CA PRO A 71 -7.18 -2.17 5.68
C PRO A 71 -6.60 -2.13 4.27
N TRP A 72 -5.67 -1.22 3.98
CA TRP A 72 -4.98 -1.16 2.69
C TRP A 72 -4.23 -2.46 2.41
N PHE A 73 -3.53 -3.00 3.41
CA PHE A 73 -2.80 -4.26 3.27
C PHE A 73 -3.74 -5.46 3.34
N CYS A 74 -4.63 -5.52 4.34
CA CYS A 74 -5.56 -6.64 4.51
C CYS A 74 -6.47 -6.87 3.30
N LEU A 75 -6.84 -5.81 2.59
CA LEU A 75 -7.73 -5.86 1.44
C LEU A 75 -6.99 -5.68 0.10
N CYS A 76 -5.66 -5.71 0.10
CA CYS A 76 -4.83 -5.47 -1.09
C CYS A 76 -5.28 -4.22 -1.87
N PHE A 77 -5.54 -3.12 -1.17
CA PHE A 77 -6.01 -1.84 -1.72
C PHE A 77 -7.34 -1.92 -2.50
N GLN A 78 -8.11 -3.02 -2.37
CA GLN A 78 -9.39 -3.18 -3.07
C GLN A 78 -10.34 -2.00 -2.84
N ARG A 79 -10.29 -1.37 -1.66
CA ARG A 79 -11.16 -0.23 -1.30
C ARG A 79 -10.56 1.14 -1.60
N ALA A 80 -9.33 1.21 -2.10
CA ALA A 80 -8.72 2.46 -2.53
C ALA A 80 -9.31 2.93 -3.87
N PHE A 81 -9.65 1.99 -4.76
CA PHE A 81 -10.17 2.29 -6.09
C PHE A 81 -11.70 2.14 -6.17
N LYS A 82 -12.31 2.91 -7.07
CA LYS A 82 -13.74 2.80 -7.38
C LYS A 82 -14.03 1.75 -8.45
N SER A 83 -13.11 1.59 -9.42
CA SER A 83 -13.28 0.65 -10.53
C SER A 83 -12.70 -0.72 -10.20
N PHE A 84 -13.34 -1.77 -10.73
CA PHE A 84 -12.77 -3.12 -10.73
C PHE A 84 -11.45 -3.17 -11.52
N ASP A 85 -11.42 -2.50 -12.68
CA ASP A 85 -10.27 -2.56 -13.59
C ASP A 85 -9.01 -2.01 -12.93
N ASP A 86 -9.14 -0.92 -12.15
CA ASP A 86 -8.01 -0.35 -11.40
C ASP A 86 -7.51 -1.28 -10.30
N VAL A 87 -8.43 -1.91 -9.54
CA VAL A 87 -8.06 -2.89 -8.51
C VAL A 87 -7.33 -4.06 -9.17
N TRP A 88 -7.87 -4.57 -10.27
CA TRP A 88 -7.30 -5.71 -10.98
C TRP A 88 -5.93 -5.37 -11.55
N ARG A 89 -5.78 -4.20 -12.18
CA ARG A 89 -4.53 -3.70 -12.73
C ARG A 89 -3.43 -3.62 -11.66
N LEU A 90 -3.74 -3.11 -10.48
CA LEU A 90 -2.80 -3.10 -9.36
C LEU A 90 -2.42 -4.52 -8.92
N TRP A 91 -3.41 -5.41 -8.82
CA TRP A 91 -3.18 -6.79 -8.39
C TRP A 91 -2.31 -7.57 -9.36
N GLU A 92 -2.49 -7.39 -10.67
CA GLU A 92 -1.62 -7.99 -11.70
C GLU A 92 -0.16 -7.63 -11.44
N VAL A 93 0.13 -6.36 -11.18
CA VAL A 93 1.49 -5.89 -10.88
C VAL A 93 2.02 -6.49 -9.58
N LEU A 94 1.25 -6.43 -8.49
CA LEU A 94 1.66 -6.99 -7.20
C LEU A 94 1.98 -8.49 -7.30
N LEU A 95 1.18 -9.25 -8.06
CA LEU A 95 1.39 -10.68 -8.28
C LEU A 95 2.67 -11.00 -9.06
N THR A 96 3.22 -10.05 -9.84
CA THR A 96 4.51 -10.26 -10.52
C THR A 96 5.70 -10.27 -9.55
N GLY A 97 5.55 -9.69 -8.36
CA GLY A 97 6.65 -9.47 -7.41
C GLY A 97 7.73 -8.51 -7.93
N LYS A 98 7.38 -7.65 -8.90
CA LYS A 98 8.25 -6.61 -9.47
C LYS A 98 7.71 -5.21 -9.14
N PRO A 99 8.58 -4.18 -9.06
CA PRO A 99 10.04 -4.25 -9.12
C PRO A 99 10.68 -4.91 -7.89
N CYS A 100 9.94 -5.06 -6.80
CA CYS A 100 10.38 -5.76 -5.59
C CYS A 100 9.24 -6.58 -4.97
N ARG A 101 9.60 -7.54 -4.10
CA ARG A 101 8.65 -8.48 -3.49
C ARG A 101 7.58 -7.81 -2.63
N ASN A 102 7.90 -6.69 -1.99
CA ASN A 102 7.01 -5.98 -1.08
C ASN A 102 6.55 -4.61 -1.62
N PHE A 103 6.28 -4.56 -2.93
CA PHE A 103 5.90 -3.34 -3.64
C PHE A 103 4.66 -2.64 -3.03
N GLN A 104 3.78 -3.38 -2.36
CA GLN A 104 2.60 -2.83 -1.65
C GLN A 104 2.93 -1.69 -0.69
N VAL A 105 4.11 -1.70 -0.06
CA VAL A 105 4.49 -0.62 0.88
C VAL A 105 4.81 0.68 0.13
N LEU A 106 5.36 0.59 -1.08
CA LEU A 106 5.62 1.76 -1.93
C LEU A 106 4.32 2.34 -2.50
N VAL A 107 3.35 1.47 -2.80
CA VAL A 107 1.98 1.88 -3.17
C VAL A 107 1.32 2.65 -2.02
N ALA A 108 1.39 2.12 -0.79
CA ALA A 108 0.86 2.81 0.40
C ALA A 108 1.55 4.15 0.67
N TYR A 109 2.89 4.20 0.53
CA TYR A 109 3.64 5.45 0.65
C TYR A 109 3.19 6.47 -0.39
N SER A 110 3.04 6.05 -1.65
CA SER A 110 2.60 6.92 -2.75
C SER A 110 1.20 7.49 -2.51
N LEU A 111 0.26 6.69 -2.01
CA LEU A 111 -1.07 7.16 -1.60
C LEU A 111 -1.00 8.20 -0.47
N LEU A 112 -0.14 8.00 0.54
CA LEU A 112 0.04 8.97 1.61
C LEU A 112 0.63 10.29 1.12
N GLN A 113 1.51 10.25 0.12
CA GLN A 113 2.07 11.46 -0.47
C GLN A 113 1.00 12.33 -1.14
N MET A 114 -0.10 11.74 -1.64
CA MET A 114 -1.22 12.49 -2.23
C MET A 114 -1.96 13.38 -1.23
N VAL A 115 -2.00 13.01 0.05
CA VAL A 115 -2.66 13.80 1.12
C VAL A 115 -1.67 14.61 1.94
N ARG A 116 -0.36 14.37 1.78
CA ARG A 116 0.70 14.94 2.63
C ARG A 116 0.61 16.46 2.79
N GLU A 117 0.49 17.18 1.69
CA GLU A 117 0.48 18.65 1.71
C GLU A 117 -0.68 19.17 2.54
N GLN A 118 -1.88 18.64 2.31
CA GLN A 118 -3.08 18.99 3.06
C GLN A 118 -2.91 18.65 4.56
N VAL A 119 -2.40 17.47 4.87
CA VAL A 119 -2.18 17.01 6.25
C VAL A 119 -1.26 17.95 7.02
N LEU A 120 -0.16 18.38 6.40
CA LEU A 120 0.82 19.26 7.03
C LEU A 120 0.29 20.69 7.18
N GLN A 121 -0.39 21.23 6.15
CA GLN A 121 -0.94 22.58 6.18
C GLN A 121 -2.05 22.74 7.22
N GLU A 122 -2.95 21.76 7.31
CA GLU A 122 -4.07 21.77 8.25
C GLU A 122 -3.67 21.24 9.64
N GLY A 123 -2.50 20.61 9.77
CA GLY A 123 -2.01 20.04 11.02
C GLY A 123 -2.92 18.91 11.53
N MET A 124 -3.38 18.05 10.62
CA MET A 124 -4.41 17.02 10.85
C MET A 124 -4.02 16.00 11.93
N ALA A 125 -5.01 15.58 12.72
CA ALA A 125 -4.86 14.46 13.65
C ALA A 125 -4.99 13.09 12.94
N GLY A 126 -4.65 12.00 13.63
CA GLY A 126 -4.62 10.67 13.02
C GLY A 126 -5.91 10.25 12.32
N ASP A 127 -7.06 10.50 12.92
CA ASP A 127 -8.37 10.17 12.33
C ASP A 127 -8.70 11.04 11.11
N ASP A 128 -8.30 12.30 11.12
CA ASP A 128 -8.48 13.22 9.99
C ASP A 128 -7.61 12.81 8.79
N ILE A 129 -6.39 12.34 9.04
CA ILE A 129 -5.50 11.80 8.00
C ILE A 129 -6.14 10.57 7.36
N LEU A 130 -6.69 9.66 8.17
CA LEU A 130 -7.40 8.48 7.66
C LEU A 130 -8.63 8.89 6.81
N LEU A 131 -9.38 9.90 7.27
CA LEU A 131 -10.52 10.42 6.55
C LEU A 131 -10.09 11.06 5.21
N ALA A 132 -8.99 11.83 5.18
CA ALA A 132 -8.43 12.41 3.97
C ALA A 132 -8.02 11.31 2.97
N CYS A 133 -7.34 10.27 3.45
CA CYS A 133 -6.99 9.10 2.65
C CYS A 133 -8.22 8.41 2.03
N ASN A 134 -9.28 8.22 2.82
CA ASN A 134 -10.52 7.59 2.34
C ASN A 134 -11.33 8.49 1.38
N LYS A 135 -11.04 9.79 1.33
CA LYS A 135 -11.65 10.75 0.41
C LYS A 135 -10.89 10.87 -0.91
N LEU A 136 -9.74 10.20 -1.06
CA LEU A 136 -9.09 10.08 -2.35
C LEU A 136 -10.07 9.43 -3.33
N VAL A 137 -10.36 10.15 -4.40
CA VAL A 137 -11.28 9.73 -5.46
C VAL A 137 -10.54 9.75 -6.79
N ASP A 138 -11.04 8.93 -7.72
CA ASP A 138 -10.58 8.92 -9.11
C ASP A 138 -9.09 8.60 -9.24
N LEU A 139 -8.61 7.71 -8.38
CA LEU A 139 -7.28 7.13 -8.45
C LEU A 139 -7.16 6.28 -9.72
N ASP A 140 -6.19 6.60 -10.56
CA ASP A 140 -5.76 5.78 -11.68
C ASP A 140 -4.68 4.78 -11.22
N ALA A 141 -4.87 3.50 -11.51
CA ALA A 141 -3.94 2.47 -11.07
C ALA A 141 -2.56 2.57 -11.73
N ASP A 142 -2.48 2.90 -13.02
CA ASP A 142 -1.21 2.98 -13.75
C ASP A 142 -0.39 4.20 -13.29
N GLU A 143 -1.04 5.34 -13.01
CA GLU A 143 -0.38 6.51 -12.42
C GLU A 143 0.18 6.22 -11.02
N LEU A 144 -0.60 5.53 -10.18
CA LEU A 144 -0.15 5.15 -8.83
C LEU A 144 1.00 4.14 -8.89
N ILE A 145 0.91 3.13 -9.76
CA ILE A 145 1.99 2.15 -9.98
C ILE A 145 3.25 2.85 -10.48
N SER A 146 3.12 3.78 -11.43
CA SER A 146 4.24 4.56 -11.97
C SER A 146 4.92 5.38 -10.86
N THR A 147 4.13 6.07 -10.04
CA THR A 147 4.64 6.85 -8.89
C THR A 147 5.38 5.94 -7.91
N ALA A 148 4.81 4.79 -7.55
CA ALA A 148 5.47 3.83 -6.66
C ALA A 148 6.76 3.24 -7.26
N CYS A 149 6.82 3.05 -8.58
CA CYS A 149 8.05 2.67 -9.28
C CYS A 149 9.13 3.75 -9.22
N LEU A 150 8.75 5.03 -9.31
CA LEU A 150 9.68 6.15 -9.16
C LEU A 150 10.27 6.20 -7.75
N VAL A 151 9.43 5.99 -6.72
CA VAL A 151 9.90 5.90 -5.33
C VAL A 151 10.89 4.74 -5.17
N TYR A 152 10.62 3.57 -5.77
CA TYR A 152 11.58 2.46 -5.78
C TYR A 152 12.90 2.85 -6.44
N ALA A 153 12.84 3.49 -7.61
CA ALA A 153 14.01 3.93 -8.37
C ALA A 153 14.85 4.98 -7.60
N GLU A 154 14.20 5.82 -6.80
CA GLU A 154 14.88 6.75 -5.90
C GLU A 154 15.55 6.01 -4.74
N LEU A 155 14.86 5.04 -4.12
CA LEU A 155 15.40 4.25 -3.01
C LEU A 155 16.69 3.53 -3.42
N ILE A 156 16.73 2.88 -4.58
CA ILE A 156 17.94 2.15 -5.03
C ILE A 156 19.16 3.05 -5.26
N GLN A 157 18.95 4.36 -5.44
CA GLN A 157 20.03 5.34 -5.63
C GLN A 157 20.55 5.91 -4.31
N LYS A 158 19.80 5.76 -3.21
CA LYS A 158 20.17 6.26 -1.87
C LYS A 158 20.89 5.21 -1.06
N ASP A 159 21.65 5.64 -0.05
CA ASP A 159 22.17 4.71 0.96
C ASP A 159 21.05 4.33 1.94
N VAL A 160 20.28 3.33 1.55
CA VAL A 160 19.11 2.86 2.29
C VAL A 160 19.54 2.11 3.56
N PRO A 161 18.89 2.32 4.72
CA PRO A 161 19.12 1.54 5.92
C PRO A 161 18.92 0.04 5.71
N GLN A 162 19.70 -0.80 6.40
CA GLN A 162 19.65 -2.26 6.24
C GLN A 162 18.24 -2.87 6.34
N PRO A 163 17.38 -2.46 7.30
CA PRO A 163 16.02 -3.03 7.39
C PRO A 163 15.16 -2.77 6.15
N LEU A 164 15.37 -1.63 5.47
CA LEU A 164 14.67 -1.31 4.23
C LEU A 164 15.31 -2.00 3.02
N LYS A 165 16.64 -2.19 3.03
CA LYS A 165 17.34 -3.02 2.02
C LYS A 165 16.81 -4.45 2.06
N ASP A 166 16.82 -5.11 3.22
CA ASP A 166 16.35 -6.51 3.36
C ASP A 166 14.88 -6.71 2.96
N PHE A 167 14.08 -5.64 3.03
CA PHE A 167 12.66 -5.69 2.72
C PHE A 167 12.35 -5.44 1.24
N PHE A 168 13.15 -4.61 0.55
CA PHE A 168 12.89 -4.18 -0.83
C PHE A 168 13.91 -4.69 -1.87
N LEU A 169 15.13 -5.05 -1.47
CA LEU A 169 16.26 -5.40 -2.34
C LEU A 169 16.72 -6.84 -2.10
#